data_AF-A0A1Q9E894-F1
#
_entry.id   AF-A0A1Q9E894-F1
#
_cell.length_a   1.000
_cell.length_b   1.000
_cell.length_c   1.000
_cell.angle_alpha   90.00
_cell.angle_beta   90.00
_cell.angle_gamma   90.00
#
_symmetry.space_group_name_H-M   'P 1'
#
loop_
_entity.id
_entity.type
_entity.pdbx_description
1 polymer ?
#
loop_
_entity_poly.entity_id
_entity_poly.type
_entity_poly.pdbx_seq_one_letter_code
_entity_poly.pdbx_strand_id
1 'polypeptide(L)'
;MGAFASSPIDAVRVERRTSQGSCKWRAAVAEMQGWRITHEDAHFLETGQEGSRAFFGVLDGHGGKKAAGHVPVLNISPTKFDQCPEG
;
A
#
# COMPACT_ATOMS: atom_id res chain seq x y z
N MET A 1 23.69 -19.95 5.02
CA MET A 1 23.30 -18.84 5.92
C MET A 1 21.80 -18.65 5.74
N GLY A 2 21.00 -18.89 6.78
CA GLY A 2 19.54 -18.99 6.69
C GLY A 2 18.85 -17.65 6.43
N ALA A 3 17.58 -17.71 6.01
CA ALA A 3 16.77 -16.55 5.59
C ALA A 3 16.27 -15.64 6.73
N PHE A 4 16.86 -15.77 7.93
CA PHE A 4 16.44 -15.08 9.14
C PHE A 4 17.57 -14.23 9.72
N ALA A 5 17.22 -13.06 10.24
CA ALA A 5 18.10 -12.19 11.01
C ALA A 5 18.39 -12.80 12.40
N SER A 6 19.46 -12.33 13.05
CA SER A 6 19.83 -12.75 14.42
C SER A 6 18.86 -12.27 15.49
N SER A 7 18.11 -11.21 15.20
CA SER A 7 17.05 -10.62 16.03
C SER A 7 16.01 -9.98 15.12
N PRO A 8 14.76 -9.81 15.58
CA PRO A 8 13.73 -9.20 14.76
C PRO A 8 13.98 -7.69 14.66
N ILE A 9 13.76 -7.15 13.47
CA ILE A 9 13.62 -5.71 13.28
C ILE A 9 12.19 -5.34 13.69
N ASP A 10 12.07 -4.76 14.87
CA ASP A 10 10.83 -4.34 15.53
C ASP A 10 10.41 -2.91 15.18
N ALA A 11 11.24 -2.20 14.41
CA ALA A 11 10.92 -0.88 13.90
C ALA A 11 9.67 -0.96 13.00
N VAL A 12 8.61 -0.27 13.42
CA VAL A 12 7.36 -0.16 12.67
C VAL A 12 7.36 1.16 11.91
N ARG A 13 7.21 1.09 10.58
CA ARG A 13 6.95 2.28 9.76
C ARG A 13 5.45 2.49 9.66
N VAL A 14 4.98 3.67 10.07
CA VAL A 14 3.58 4.05 9.99
C VAL A 14 3.39 5.16 8.96
N GLU A 15 2.52 4.95 7.99
CA GLU A 15 2.07 5.97 7.05
C GLU A 15 0.59 6.26 7.29
N ARG A 16 0.24 7.55 7.32
CA ARG A 16 -1.16 8.01 7.45
C ARG A 16 -1.46 8.94 6.30
N ARG A 17 -2.58 8.73 5.63
CA ARG A 17 -3.08 9.61 4.57
C ARG A 17 -4.53 9.99 4.80
N THR A 18 -4.83 11.23 4.44
CA THR A 18 -6.19 11.77 4.33
C THR A 18 -6.34 12.26 2.90
N SER A 19 -7.40 11.84 2.21
CA SER A 19 -7.64 12.32 0.86
C SER A 19 -8.10 13.76 0.83
N GLN A 20 -7.80 14.39 -0.30
CA GLN A 20 -8.37 15.67 -0.70
C GLN A 20 -9.23 15.39 -1.93
N GLY A 21 -10.47 15.88 -1.96
CA GLY A 21 -11.41 15.63 -3.07
C GLY A 21 -12.83 15.30 -2.60
N SER A 22 -13.67 14.89 -3.56
CA SER A 22 -15.07 14.50 -3.31
C SER A 22 -15.16 13.20 -2.50
N CYS A 23 -14.31 12.21 -2.77
CA CYS A 23 -14.15 11.05 -1.87
C CYS A 23 -13.27 11.39 -0.67
N LYS A 24 -13.90 11.63 0.48
CA LYS A 24 -13.20 11.79 1.76
C LYS A 24 -12.90 10.43 2.38
N TRP A 25 -11.63 10.12 2.57
CA TRP A 25 -11.17 8.94 3.30
C TRP A 25 -9.97 9.28 4.18
N ARG A 26 -9.81 8.50 5.25
CA ARG A 26 -8.65 8.54 6.14
C ARG A 26 -8.18 7.11 6.34
N ALA A 27 -6.93 6.84 6.01
CA ALA A 27 -6.34 5.52 6.11
C ALA A 27 -4.95 5.60 6.75
N ALA A 28 -4.55 4.50 7.38
CA ALA A 28 -3.23 4.33 7.92
C ALA A 28 -2.76 2.91 7.63
N VAL A 29 -1.46 2.75 7.46
CA VAL A 29 -0.78 1.48 7.27
C VAL A 29 0.45 1.44 8.16
N ALA A 30 0.71 0.28 8.73
CA ALA A 30 1.88 0.01 9.55
C ALA A 30 2.56 -1.25 9.00
N GLU A 31 3.86 -1.14 8.72
CA GLU A 31 4.66 -2.23 8.17
C GLU A 31 5.88 -2.50 9.07
N MET A 32 6.30 -3.76 9.13
CA MET A 32 7.39 -4.23 9.97
C MET A 32 8.10 -5.41 9.29
N GLN A 33 9.43 -5.38 9.29
CA GLN A 33 10.24 -6.43 8.66
C GLN A 33 10.32 -7.72 9.50
N GLY A 34 10.36 -7.59 10.83
CA GLY A 34 10.48 -8.72 11.74
C GLY A 34 11.77 -9.49 11.51
N TRP A 35 11.68 -10.81 11.39
CA TRP A 35 12.83 -11.71 11.32
C TRP A 35 13.44 -11.87 9.92
N ARG A 36 12.81 -11.33 8.87
CA ARG A 36 13.29 -11.49 7.49
C ARG A 36 14.51 -10.61 7.24
N ILE A 37 15.47 -11.10 6.47
CA ILE A 37 16.68 -10.33 6.09
C ILE A 37 16.33 -9.15 5.17
N THR A 38 15.31 -9.31 4.34
CA THR A 38 14.80 -8.30 3.40
C THR A 38 13.34 -7.99 3.70
N HIS A 39 12.97 -6.71 3.64
CA HIS A 39 11.58 -6.28 3.61
C HIS A 39 11.14 -6.21 2.14
N GLU A 40 10.31 -7.16 1.73
CA GLU A 40 9.86 -7.32 0.34
C GLU A 40 8.45 -6.80 0.10
N ASP A 41 7.71 -6.56 1.19
CA ASP A 41 6.36 -6.02 1.18
C ASP A 41 6.32 -4.58 0.67
N ALA A 42 5.19 -4.22 0.07
CA ALA A 42 4.87 -2.86 -0.34
C ALA A 42 3.38 -2.57 -0.11
N HIS A 43 3.01 -1.29 -0.07
CA HIS A 43 1.62 -0.87 0.08
C HIS A 43 1.34 0.38 -0.77
N PHE A 44 0.06 0.65 -1.02
CA PHE A 44 -0.39 1.91 -1.61
C PHE A 44 -1.70 2.38 -0.99
N LEU A 45 -1.83 3.70 -0.85
CA LEU A 45 -3.00 4.40 -0.34
C LEU A 45 -3.27 5.59 -1.27
N GLU A 46 -3.99 5.37 -2.36
CA GLU A 46 -4.12 6.33 -3.46
C GLU A 46 -5.56 6.77 -3.72
N THR A 47 -5.71 8.01 -4.17
CA THR A 47 -6.99 8.51 -4.71
C THR A 47 -6.93 8.41 -6.23
N GLY A 48 -7.99 7.90 -6.86
CA GLY A 48 -8.09 7.83 -8.31
C GLY A 48 -8.04 9.22 -8.94
N GLN A 49 -7.61 9.29 -10.21
CA GLN A 49 -7.38 10.55 -10.93
C GLN A 49 -8.58 11.51 -10.92
N GLU A 50 -9.80 10.97 -10.91
CA GLU A 50 -11.07 11.73 -10.89
C GLU A 50 -11.52 12.13 -9.47
N GLY A 51 -10.74 11.85 -8.42
CA GLY A 51 -11.12 12.16 -7.02
C GLY A 51 -12.33 11.40 -6.48
N SER A 52 -12.96 10.57 -7.32
CA SER A 52 -14.22 9.85 -7.08
C SER A 52 -14.03 8.39 -6.66
N ARG A 53 -12.78 7.94 -6.49
CA ARG A 53 -12.43 6.59 -6.02
C ARG A 53 -11.19 6.59 -5.15
N ALA A 54 -11.06 5.58 -4.30
CA ALA A 54 -9.87 5.33 -3.49
C ALA A 54 -9.39 3.89 -3.69
N PHE A 55 -8.08 3.70 -3.77
CA PHE A 55 -7.42 2.42 -3.95
C PHE A 55 -6.47 2.15 -2.80
N PHE A 56 -6.62 0.98 -2.18
CA PHE A 56 -5.79 0.53 -1.08
C PHE A 56 -5.31 -0.89 -1.35
N GLY A 57 -4.05 -1.18 -1.10
CA GLY A 57 -3.51 -2.51 -1.31
C GLY A 57 -2.23 -2.76 -0.53
N VAL A 58 -2.03 -4.03 -0.19
CA VAL A 58 -0.81 -4.57 0.43
C VAL A 58 -0.30 -5.67 -0.49
N LEU A 59 0.99 -5.64 -0.80
CA LEU A 59 1.66 -6.54 -1.72
C LEU A 59 2.72 -7.29 -0.93
N ASP A 60 2.55 -8.61 -0.80
CA ASP A 60 3.54 -9.51 -0.21
C ASP A 60 4.56 -9.88 -1.29
N GLY A 61 5.78 -9.40 -1.16
CA GLY A 61 6.86 -9.66 -2.11
C GLY A 61 7.48 -11.03 -1.88
N HIS A 62 7.66 -11.81 -2.96
CA HIS A 62 8.36 -13.09 -2.89
C HIS A 62 9.42 -13.21 -3.99
N GLY A 63 10.65 -13.53 -3.59
CA GLY A 63 11.79 -13.65 -4.52
C GLY A 63 12.43 -12.30 -4.86
N GLY A 64 12.22 -11.29 -4.01
CA GLY A 64 12.76 -9.94 -4.16
C GLY A 64 11.68 -8.87 -4.26
N LYS A 65 12.00 -7.68 -3.72
CA LYS A 65 11.09 -6.53 -3.62
C LYS A 65 10.66 -5.86 -4.94
N LYS A 66 11.17 -6.29 -6.09
CA LYS A 66 10.96 -5.56 -7.36
C LYS A 66 9.51 -5.59 -7.83
N ALA A 67 8.85 -6.75 -7.73
CA ALA A 67 7.47 -6.90 -8.19
C ALA A 67 6.50 -6.13 -7.28
N ALA A 68 6.61 -6.29 -5.96
CA ALA A 68 5.79 -5.57 -4.99
C ALA A 68 6.10 -4.07 -4.99
N GLY A 69 7.38 -3.68 -5.03
CA GLY A 69 7.79 -2.28 -5.00
C GLY A 69 7.53 -1.49 -6.28
N HIS A 70 7.32 -2.18 -7.41
CA HIS A 70 6.86 -1.54 -8.65
C HIS A 70 5.34 -1.48 -8.64
N VAL A 71 4.77 -0.68 -7.72
CA VAL A 71 3.34 -0.35 -7.76
C VAL A 71 3.14 0.50 -9.03
N PRO A 72 2.54 -0.04 -10.10
CA PRO A 72 2.18 0.81 -11.22
C PRO A 72 1.21 1.84 -10.67
N VAL A 73 1.42 3.12 -10.97
CA VAL A 73 0.38 4.13 -10.83
C VAL A 73 -0.83 3.53 -11.51
N LEU A 74 -1.79 3.11 -10.69
CA LEU A 74 -2.87 2.25 -11.10
C LEU A 74 -3.74 3.07 -12.04
N ASN A 75 -3.47 2.96 -13.34
CA ASN A 75 -4.31 3.44 -14.42
C ASN A 75 -5.51 2.49 -14.53
N ILE A 76 -6.18 2.25 -13.40
CA ILE A 76 -7.37 1.40 -13.31
C ILE A 76 -8.45 2.17 -14.04
N SER A 77 -8.67 1.78 -15.28
CA SER A 77 -9.77 2.26 -16.09
C SER A 77 -11.10 1.98 -15.36
N PRO A 78 -12.06 2.91 -15.43
CA PRO A 78 -13.28 2.87 -14.64
C PRO A 78 -14.18 1.75 -15.16
N THR A 79 -13.99 0.53 -14.68
CA THR A 79 -14.89 -0.58 -14.97
C THR A 79 -15.54 -1.06 -13.68
N LYS A 80 -16.78 -0.60 -13.48
CA LYS A 80 -17.81 -1.18 -12.60
C LYS A 80 -17.56 -1.17 -11.08
N PHE A 81 -16.99 -0.10 -10.53
CA PHE A 81 -17.12 0.18 -9.09
C PHE A 81 -17.77 1.54 -8.90
N ASP A 82 -18.76 1.58 -8.01
CA ASP A 82 -19.63 2.72 -7.73
C ASP A 82 -18.79 3.96 -7.38
N GLN A 83 -19.15 5.10 -7.98
CA GLN A 83 -18.56 6.39 -7.65
C GLN A 83 -18.93 6.77 -6.22
N CYS A 84 -18.06 7.51 -5.50
CA CYS A 84 -18.47 8.07 -4.22
C CYS A 84 -19.74 8.93 -4.42
N PRO A 85 -20.75 8.79 -3.55
CA PRO A 85 -21.95 9.62 -3.62
C PRO A 85 -21.54 11.08 -3.48
N GLU A 86 -21.97 11.91 -4.44
CA GLU A 86 -21.88 13.36 -4.30
C GLU A 86 -22.80 13.76 -3.15
N GLY A 87 -22.22 14.41 -2.13
CA GLY A 87 -22.94 14.95 -0.99
C GLY A 87 -23.56 16.30 -1.30
#